data_AF-A0A1Q7BF94-F1
#
_entry.id   AF-A0A1Q7BF94-F1
#
_cell.length_a   1.000
_cell.length_b   1.000
_cell.length_c   1.000
_cell.angle_alpha   90.00
_cell.angle_beta   90.00
_cell.angle_gamma   90.00
#
_symmetry.space_group_name_H-M   'P 1'
#
loop_
_entity.id
_entity.type
_entity.pdbx_description
1 polymer ?
#
loop_
_entity_poly.entity_id
_entity_poly.type
_entity_poly.pdbx_seq_one_letter_code
_entity_poly.pdbx_strand_id
1 'polypeptide(L)'
;MTYLMLMFAIVLIGIATTAAAKQWKVIVQRELEADLLAKGIEIQNALAFYSATIKAGRVMPGEVYPQTLADLTRLPKPFLRKVYLDPMGHGEWEYLRAPTGGIMGVRSKSLAKPFRQHDFPLDVRHF
;
A
#
# COMPACT_ATOMS: atom_id res chain seq x y z
N MET A 1 18.66 -48.97 -23.01
CA MET A 1 19.45 -47.72 -22.89
C MET A 1 18.62 -46.46 -23.14
N THR A 2 17.72 -46.45 -24.14
CA THR A 2 16.85 -45.30 -24.48
C THR A 2 15.91 -44.85 -23.37
N TYR A 3 15.32 -45.76 -22.59
CA TYR A 3 14.41 -45.42 -21.48
C TYR A 3 15.11 -44.65 -20.34
N LEU A 4 16.30 -45.08 -19.97
CA LEU A 4 17.13 -44.42 -18.95
C LEU A 4 17.50 -42.99 -19.37
N MET A 5 17.84 -42.81 -20.65
CA MET A 5 18.19 -41.50 -21.20
C MET A 5 16.97 -40.55 -21.23
N LEU A 6 15.77 -41.07 -21.55
CA LEU A 6 14.52 -40.32 -21.53
C LEU A 6 14.14 -39.88 -20.10
N MET A 7 14.22 -40.78 -19.13
CA MET A 7 13.95 -40.46 -17.73
C MET A 7 14.89 -39.35 -17.22
N PHE A 8 16.18 -39.43 -17.58
CA PHE A 8 17.16 -38.41 -17.20
C PHE A 8 16.85 -37.04 -17.83
N ALA A 9 16.44 -37.01 -19.10
CA ALA A 9 16.05 -35.77 -19.76
C ALA A 9 14.83 -35.10 -19.09
N ILE A 10 13.81 -35.89 -18.71
CA ILE A 10 12.61 -35.38 -18.03
C ILE A 10 12.98 -34.78 -16.66
N VAL A 11 13.86 -35.45 -15.90
CA VAL A 11 14.33 -34.94 -14.60
C VAL A 11 15.10 -33.63 -14.75
N LEU A 12 16.00 -33.53 -15.75
CA LEU A 12 16.74 -32.31 -16.03
C LEU A 12 15.83 -31.14 -16.39
N ILE A 13 14.79 -31.37 -17.20
CA ILE A 13 13.79 -30.36 -17.56
C ILE A 13 12.99 -29.93 -16.32
N GLY A 14 12.60 -30.87 -15.46
CA GLY A 14 11.89 -30.56 -14.21
C GLY A 14 12.71 -29.68 -13.25
N ILE A 15 14.00 -29.98 -13.08
CA ILE A 15 14.91 -29.17 -12.26
C ILE A 15 15.09 -27.77 -12.85
N ALA A 16 15.32 -27.67 -14.15
CA ALA A 16 15.49 -26.38 -14.84
C ALA A 16 14.24 -25.48 -14.71
N THR A 17 13.04 -26.07 -14.80
CA THR A 17 11.77 -25.32 -14.72
C THR A 17 11.49 -24.76 -13.32
N THR A 18 11.95 -25.46 -12.28
CA THR A 18 11.71 -25.07 -10.87
C THR A 18 12.40 -23.75 -10.49
N ALA A 19 13.51 -23.41 -11.16
CA ALA A 19 14.23 -22.15 -10.92
C ALA A 19 13.45 -20.92 -11.40
N ALA A 20 12.71 -21.04 -12.51
CA ALA A 20 11.95 -19.92 -13.09
C ALA A 20 10.73 -19.52 -12.25
N ALA A 21 10.07 -20.48 -11.59
CA ALA A 21 8.85 -20.24 -10.81
C ALA A 21 9.07 -19.35 -9.57
N LYS A 22 10.26 -19.43 -8.94
CA LYS A 22 10.56 -18.64 -7.73
C LYS A 22 10.71 -17.14 -8.03
N GLN A 23 11.12 -16.77 -9.24
CA GLN A 23 11.42 -15.38 -9.59
C GLN A 23 10.16 -14.53 -9.79
N TRP A 24 9.06 -15.14 -10.24
CA TRP A 24 7.79 -14.44 -10.48
C TRP A 24 7.18 -13.86 -9.19
N LYS A 25 7.22 -14.63 -8.09
CA LYS A 25 6.64 -14.20 -6.81
C LYS A 25 7.31 -12.93 -6.28
N VAL A 26 8.62 -12.79 -6.50
CA VAL A 26 9.40 -11.62 -6.07
C VAL A 26 9.02 -10.38 -6.88
N ILE A 27 8.83 -10.53 -8.20
CA ILE A 27 8.46 -9.41 -9.08
C ILE A 27 7.07 -8.89 -8.71
N VAL A 28 6.07 -9.78 -8.60
CA VAL A 28 4.70 -9.39 -8.26
C VAL A 28 4.62 -8.71 -6.89
N GLN A 29 5.32 -9.24 -5.88
CA GLN A 29 5.30 -8.61 -4.56
C GLN A 29 5.92 -7.21 -4.59
N ARG A 30 6.98 -6.97 -5.38
CA ARG A 30 7.56 -5.63 -5.53
C ARG A 30 6.60 -4.64 -6.19
N GLU A 31 5.86 -5.08 -7.21
CA GLU A 31 4.84 -4.24 -7.86
C GLU A 31 3.73 -3.85 -6.88
N LEU A 32 3.22 -4.82 -6.11
CA LEU A 32 2.18 -4.57 -5.10
C LEU A 32 2.68 -3.62 -3.99
N GLU A 33 3.94 -3.74 -3.57
CA GLU A 33 4.53 -2.82 -2.60
C GLU A 33 4.70 -1.40 -3.15
N ALA A 34 5.08 -1.25 -4.43
CA ALA A 34 5.16 0.06 -5.07
C ALA A 34 3.78 0.73 -5.15
N ASP A 35 2.75 -0.05 -5.51
CA ASP A 35 1.35 0.40 -5.53
C ASP A 35 0.84 0.79 -4.14
N LEU A 36 1.20 0.01 -3.11
CA LEU A 36 0.87 0.31 -1.71
C LEU A 36 1.42 1.67 -1.30
N LEU A 37 2.70 1.93 -1.59
CA LEU A 37 3.36 3.19 -1.26
C LEU A 37 2.74 4.36 -2.02
N ALA A 38 2.50 4.22 -3.33
CA ALA A 38 1.91 5.27 -4.15
C ALA A 38 0.52 5.68 -3.64
N LYS A 39 -0.34 4.70 -3.35
CA LYS A 39 -1.69 4.93 -2.79
C LYS A 39 -1.62 5.52 -1.38
N GLY A 40 -0.71 5.03 -0.55
CA GLY A 40 -0.50 5.53 0.82
C GLY A 40 -0.12 7.01 0.84
N ILE A 41 0.81 7.42 -0.03
CA ILE A 41 1.24 8.82 -0.18
C ILE A 41 0.08 9.70 -0.67
N GLU A 42 -0.72 9.22 -1.63
CA GLU A 42 -1.89 9.97 -2.12
C GLU A 42 -2.92 10.22 -0.99
N ILE A 43 -3.19 9.19 -0.17
CA ILE A 43 -4.09 9.31 0.98
C ILE A 43 -3.52 10.28 2.02
N GLN A 44 -2.23 10.18 2.33
CA GLN A 44 -1.57 11.06 3.28
C GLN A 44 -1.62 12.53 2.83
N ASN A 45 -1.32 12.78 1.57
CA ASN A 45 -1.42 14.12 1.00
C ASN A 45 -2.86 14.64 1.07
N ALA A 46 -3.85 13.80 0.75
CA ALA A 46 -5.26 14.17 0.87
C ALA A 46 -5.65 14.54 2.32
N LEU A 47 -5.16 13.80 3.31
CA LEU A 47 -5.35 14.09 4.74
C LEU A 47 -4.69 15.42 5.14
N ALA A 48 -3.46 15.66 4.69
CA ALA A 48 -2.74 16.91 4.93
C ALA A 48 -3.49 18.11 4.34
N PHE A 49 -3.94 18.02 3.08
CA PHE A 49 -4.74 19.07 2.45
C PHE A 49 -6.08 19.29 3.14
N TYR A 50 -6.77 18.23 3.55
CA TYR A 50 -8.02 18.34 4.30
C TYR A 50 -7.80 19.13 5.60
N SER A 51 -6.79 18.75 6.39
CA SER A 51 -6.47 19.43 7.64
C SER A 51 -6.12 20.91 7.42
N ALA A 52 -5.35 21.24 6.38
CA ALA A 52 -4.97 22.60 6.04
C ALA A 52 -6.17 23.47 5.62
N THR A 53 -7.09 22.93 4.80
CA THR A 53 -8.28 23.66 4.37
C THR A 53 -9.25 23.93 5.51
N ILE A 54 -9.45 22.97 6.41
CA ILE A 54 -10.32 23.16 7.58
C ILE A 54 -9.71 24.16 8.57
N LYS A 55 -8.39 24.10 8.78
CA LYS A 55 -7.66 25.08 9.60
C LYS A 55 -7.74 26.50 9.02
N ALA A 56 -7.70 26.64 7.70
CA ALA A 56 -7.89 27.94 7.04
C ALA A 56 -9.35 28.44 7.14
N GLY A 57 -10.33 27.54 7.12
CA GLY A 57 -11.75 27.88 7.17
C GLY A 57 -12.34 28.03 8.59
N ARG A 58 -11.67 27.52 9.63
CA ARG A 58 -12.11 27.58 11.02
C ARG A 58 -10.93 27.89 11.94
N VAL A 59 -11.09 28.91 12.79
CA VAL A 59 -10.17 29.22 13.91
C VAL A 59 -10.38 28.21 15.04
N MET A 60 -10.17 26.92 14.76
CA MET A 60 -10.18 25.89 15.79
C MET A 60 -8.73 25.54 16.18
N PRO A 61 -8.40 25.51 17.48
CA PRO A 61 -7.11 25.05 17.94
C PRO A 61 -7.06 23.51 17.88
N GLY A 62 -6.42 22.97 16.84
CA GLY A 62 -6.16 21.53 16.71
C GLY A 62 -6.07 21.04 15.26
N GLU A 63 -5.36 19.94 15.03
CA GLU A 63 -5.39 19.23 13.75
C GLU A 63 -6.72 18.48 13.61
N VAL A 64 -7.50 18.85 12.58
CA VAL A 64 -8.81 18.25 12.29
C VAL A 64 -8.64 17.21 11.20
N TYR A 65 -8.92 15.96 11.55
CA TYR A 65 -8.86 14.82 10.64
C TYR A 65 -10.27 14.32 10.28
N PRO A 66 -10.48 13.79 9.07
CA PRO A 66 -11.76 13.22 8.67
C PRO A 66 -12.06 11.93 9.46
N GLN A 67 -13.33 11.58 9.63
CA GLN A 67 -13.72 10.34 10.31
C GLN A 67 -13.61 9.12 9.40
N THR A 68 -13.77 9.33 8.09
CA THR A 68 -13.71 8.28 7.07
C THR A 68 -12.96 8.74 5.83
N LEU A 69 -12.36 7.82 5.07
CA LEU A 69 -11.75 8.14 3.77
C LEU A 69 -12.80 8.63 2.75
N ALA A 70 -14.07 8.24 2.92
CA ALA A 70 -15.16 8.74 2.08
C ALA A 70 -15.35 10.26 2.23
N ASP A 71 -15.05 10.84 3.39
CA ASP A 71 -15.11 12.29 3.59
C ASP A 71 -14.11 13.04 2.70
N LEU A 72 -12.98 12.43 2.34
CA LEU A 72 -11.97 13.00 1.44
C LEU A 72 -12.44 13.03 -0.03
N THR A 73 -13.43 12.21 -0.39
CA THR A 73 -14.01 12.17 -1.74
C THR A 73 -15.19 13.13 -1.93
N ARG A 74 -15.56 13.91 -0.91
CA ARG A 74 -16.71 14.81 -0.98
C ARG A 74 -16.47 16.00 -1.92
N LEU A 75 -17.46 16.27 -2.77
CA LEU A 75 -17.58 17.47 -3.60
C LEU A 75 -17.92 18.69 -2.72
N PRO A 76 -17.55 19.93 -3.10
CA PRO A 76 -17.15 20.40 -4.45
C PRO A 76 -15.65 20.30 -4.77
N LYS A 77 -14.77 20.08 -3.79
CA LYS A 77 -13.33 19.86 -4.00
C LYS A 77 -12.90 18.54 -3.34
N PRO A 78 -12.90 17.42 -4.09
CA PRO A 78 -12.44 16.14 -3.56
C PRO A 78 -10.92 16.18 -3.37
N PHE A 79 -10.46 15.84 -2.17
CA PHE A 79 -9.03 15.70 -1.85
C PHE A 79 -8.47 14.37 -2.35
N LEU A 80 -9.34 13.37 -2.49
CA LEU A 80 -9.00 12.05 -3.00
C LEU A 80 -9.94 11.71 -4.17
N ARG A 81 -9.40 11.18 -5.27
CA ARG A 81 -10.20 10.85 -6.47
C ARG A 81 -11.13 9.66 -6.24
N LYS A 82 -10.68 8.68 -5.47
CA LYS A 82 -11.42 7.47 -5.10
C LYS A 82 -10.86 6.88 -3.82
N VAL A 83 -11.71 6.22 -3.03
CA VAL A 83 -11.23 5.42 -1.91
C VAL A 83 -10.48 4.20 -2.47
N TYR A 84 -9.17 4.14 -2.25
CA TYR A 84 -8.35 3.02 -2.68
C TYR A 84 -8.52 1.83 -1.73
N LEU A 85 -8.51 0.63 -2.28
CA LEU A 85 -8.36 -0.61 -1.51
C LEU A 85 -6.87 -0.90 -1.26
N ASP A 86 -6.60 -1.62 -0.18
CA ASP A 86 -5.26 -2.10 0.15
C ASP A 86 -4.83 -3.17 -0.87
N PRO A 87 -3.78 -2.92 -1.69
CA PRO A 87 -3.32 -3.87 -2.71
C PRO A 87 -2.66 -5.12 -2.12
N MET A 88 -2.15 -5.06 -0.88
CA MET A 88 -1.49 -6.18 -0.20
C MET A 88 -2.43 -6.92 0.75
N GLY A 89 -3.36 -6.21 1.39
CA GLY A 89 -4.37 -6.76 2.29
C GLY A 89 -5.67 -7.19 1.59
N HIS A 90 -5.80 -6.94 0.28
CA HIS A 90 -7.00 -7.24 -0.53
C HIS A 90 -8.31 -6.77 0.10
N GLY A 91 -8.34 -5.55 0.66
CA GLY A 91 -9.51 -5.06 1.37
C GLY A 91 -9.38 -3.64 1.89
N GLU A 92 -10.02 -3.37 3.03
CA GLU A 92 -9.97 -2.07 3.68
C GLU A 92 -8.67 -1.84 4.44
N TRP A 93 -8.19 -0.59 4.38
CA TRP A 93 -7.07 -0.12 5.19
C TRP A 93 -7.38 -0.18 6.67
N GLU A 94 -6.33 -0.33 7.46
CA GLU A 94 -6.37 -0.09 8.89
C GLU A 94 -6.16 1.41 9.16
N TYR A 95 -7.05 2.02 9.95
CA TYR A 95 -7.02 3.45 10.20
C TYR A 95 -6.20 3.79 11.43
N LEU A 96 -5.19 4.65 11.26
CA LEU A 96 -4.44 5.25 12.36
C LEU A 96 -5.21 6.48 12.84
N ARG A 97 -5.69 6.45 14.09
CA ARG A 97 -6.48 7.54 14.65
C ARG A 97 -5.61 8.60 15.33
N ALA A 98 -5.93 9.87 15.09
CA ALA A 98 -5.27 11.00 15.75
C ALA A 98 -5.67 11.08 17.24
N PRO A 99 -4.83 11.66 18.11
CA PRO A 99 -5.21 12.00 19.48
C PRO A 99 -6.43 12.94 19.56
N THR A 100 -6.61 13.79 18.55
CA THR A 100 -7.74 14.71 18.39
C THR A 100 -9.01 14.03 17.85
N GLY A 101 -8.94 12.74 17.53
CA GLY A 101 -9.98 12.00 16.81
C GLY A 101 -9.87 12.15 15.29
N GLY A 102 -10.45 11.20 14.57
CA GLY A 102 -10.34 11.11 13.11
C GLY A 102 -9.13 10.30 12.63
N ILE A 103 -8.98 10.14 11.31
CA ILE A 103 -7.96 9.32 10.66
C ILE A 103 -6.76 10.20 10.32
N MET A 104 -5.65 10.02 11.03
CA MET A 104 -4.37 10.68 10.77
C MET A 104 -3.57 9.98 9.67
N GLY A 105 -3.77 8.67 9.51
CA GLY A 105 -3.05 7.88 8.52
C GLY A 105 -3.72 6.53 8.25
N VAL A 106 -3.14 5.79 7.31
CA VAL A 106 -3.61 4.46 6.91
C VAL A 106 -2.46 3.47 6.93
N ARG A 107 -2.75 2.23 7.33
CA ARG A 107 -1.80 1.12 7.32
C ARG A 107 -2.41 -0.08 6.61
N SER A 108 -1.60 -0.84 5.88
CA SER A 108 -2.03 -2.12 5.30
C SER A 108 -2.23 -3.18 6.38
N LYS A 109 -3.25 -4.03 6.24
CA LYS A 109 -3.49 -5.16 7.15
C LYS A 109 -2.57 -6.37 6.87
N SER A 110 -1.75 -6.30 5.82
CA SER A 110 -0.89 -7.40 5.42
C SER A 110 0.21 -7.67 6.44
N LEU A 111 0.40 -8.95 6.79
CA LEU A 111 1.51 -9.44 7.61
C LEU A 111 2.72 -9.88 6.78
N ALA A 112 2.66 -9.67 5.45
CA ALA A 112 3.76 -10.03 4.57
C ALA A 112 5.01 -9.21 4.92
N LYS A 113 6.19 -9.85 4.92
CA LYS A 113 7.45 -9.15 5.16
C LYS A 113 7.68 -8.17 4.00
N PRO A 114 7.72 -6.85 4.25
CA PRO A 114 7.98 -5.88 3.20
C PRO A 114 9.41 -6.05 2.68
N PHE A 115 9.59 -5.99 1.37
CA PHE A 115 10.91 -5.93 0.74
C PHE A 115 11.57 -4.58 1.02
N ARG A 116 10.82 -3.48 0.98
CA ARG A 116 11.34 -2.14 1.35
C ARG A 116 11.15 -1.89 2.84
N GLN A 117 12.22 -2.09 3.63
CA GLN A 117 12.25 -1.78 5.07
C GLN A 117 13.02 -0.51 5.40
N HIS A 118 13.79 0.00 4.44
CA HIS A 118 14.63 1.18 4.57
C HIS A 118 14.46 2.06 3.32
N ASP A 119 14.77 3.34 3.47
CA ASP A 119 14.68 4.35 2.41
C ASP A 119 13.25 4.64 1.91
N PHE A 120 12.34 4.83 2.86
CA PHE A 120 11.03 5.36 2.55
C PHE A 120 11.15 6.81 2.06
N PRO A 121 10.30 7.25 1.10
CA PRO A 121 10.17 8.67 0.77
C PRO A 121 9.97 9.49 2.05
N LEU A 122 10.50 10.72 2.09
CA LEU A 122 10.45 11.60 3.28
C LEU A 122 9.03 11.74 3.83
N ASP A 123 8.02 11.76 2.94
CA ASP A 123 6.61 11.85 3.30
C ASP A 123 6.15 10.70 4.21
N VAL A 124 6.69 9.49 4.05
CA VAL A 124 6.24 8.27 4.75
C VAL A 124 7.11 7.95 5.98
N ARG A 125 8.23 8.65 6.20
CA ARG A 125 9.18 8.36 7.29
C ARG A 125 8.66 8.64 8.70
N HIS A 126 7.56 9.37 8.83
CA HIS A 126 7.09 9.91 10.10
C HIS A 126 6.09 9.03 10.86
N PHE A 127 5.82 7.80 10.40
CA PHE A 127 4.87 6.86 11.02
C PHE A 127 5.46 5.48 11.31
#